data_AF-A0A352CSZ6-F1
#
_entry.id   AF-A0A352CSZ6-F1
#
_cell.length_a   1.000
_cell.length_b   1.000
_cell.length_c   1.000
_cell.angle_alpha   90.00
_cell.angle_beta   90.00
_cell.angle_gamma   90.00
#
_symmetry.space_group_name_H-M   'P 1'
#
loop_
_entity.id
_entity.type
_entity.pdbx_description
1 polymer ?
#
loop_
_entity_poly.entity_id
_entity_poly.type
_entity_poly.pdbx_seq_one_letter_code
_entity_poly.pdbx_strand_id
1 'polypeptide(L)'
;WRYFSWTNQTLAMIVLWAGAMYLAKEGKNYLICAVPAVFMSAVSITYFFMAPECLGMIPALKNNTMVAYPAGVIAAVLFLSIFLRSAKKAKAA
;
A
#
# COMPACT_ATOMS: atom_id res chain seq x y z
N TRP A 1 15.69 -6.86 14.29
CA TRP A 1 15.03 -5.53 14.32
C TRP A 1 14.44 -5.10 12.97
N ARG A 2 15.06 -5.43 11.83
CA ARG A 2 14.55 -5.09 10.48
C ARG A 2 13.14 -5.66 10.18
N TYR A 3 12.90 -6.94 10.48
CA TYR A 3 11.56 -7.54 10.35
C TYR A 3 10.48 -6.81 11.14
N PHE A 4 10.78 -6.40 12.39
CA PHE A 4 9.84 -5.71 13.25
C PHE A 4 9.48 -4.30 12.72
N SER A 5 10.47 -3.57 12.20
CA SER A 5 10.25 -2.27 11.55
C SER A 5 9.40 -2.41 10.28
N TRP A 6 9.64 -3.45 9.47
CA TRP A 6 8.85 -3.72 8.27
C TRP A 6 7.40 -4.09 8.59
N THR A 7 7.19 -5.01 9.53
CA THR A 7 5.83 -5.39 9.97
C THR A 7 5.05 -4.20 10.52
N ASN A 8 5.71 -3.24 11.17
CA ASN A 8 5.04 -2.02 11.64
C ASN A 8 4.60 -1.11 10.47
N GLN A 9 5.40 -1.00 9.41
CA GLN A 9 5.03 -0.24 8.21
C GLN A 9 3.85 -0.89 7.47
N THR A 10 3.83 -2.23 7.35
CA THR A 10 2.72 -2.94 6.71
C THR A 10 1.45 -2.88 7.56
N LEU A 11 1.57 -2.95 8.89
CA LEU A 11 0.43 -2.77 9.79
C LEU A 11 -0.16 -1.36 9.66
N ALA A 12 0.68 -0.32 9.67
CA ALA A 12 0.23 1.06 9.47
C ALA A 12 -0.50 1.24 8.14
N MET A 13 -0.01 0.61 7.05
CA MET A 13 -0.67 0.60 5.75
C MET A 13 -2.08 -0.01 5.83
N ILE A 14 -2.23 -1.19 6.44
CA ILE A 14 -3.52 -1.89 6.56
C ILE A 14 -4.50 -1.06 7.40
N VAL A 15 -4.05 -0.49 8.51
CA VAL A 15 -4.88 0.35 9.39
C VAL A 15 -5.34 1.62 8.67
N LEU A 16 -4.48 2.27 7.89
CA LEU A 16 -4.86 3.43 7.09
C LEU A 16 -5.93 3.10 6.03
N TRP A 17 -5.83 1.94 5.36
CA TRP A 17 -6.87 1.48 4.43
C TRP A 17 -8.19 1.13 5.14
N ALA A 18 -8.12 0.51 6.32
CA ALA A 18 -9.30 0.23 7.13
C ALA A 18 -10.00 1.52 7.59
N GLY A 19 -9.22 2.51 8.07
CA GLY A 19 -9.74 3.82 8.44
C GLY A 19 -10.32 4.59 7.25
N ALA A 20 -9.67 4.53 6.08
CA ALA A 20 -10.19 5.13 4.85
C ALA A 20 -11.53 4.51 4.43
N MET A 21 -11.69 3.19 4.55
CA MET A 21 -12.96 2.50 4.25
C MET A 21 -14.05 2.85 5.26
N TYR A 22 -13.70 2.96 6.54
CA TYR A 22 -14.63 3.39 7.59
C TYR A 22 -15.15 4.82 7.31
N LEU A 23 -14.25 5.76 7.02
CA LEU A 23 -14.61 7.14 6.64
C LEU A 23 -15.46 7.18 5.35
N ALA A 24 -15.15 6.33 4.37
CA ALA A 24 -15.91 6.24 3.13
C ALA A 24 -17.35 5.76 3.37
N LYS A 25 -17.55 4.80 4.29
CA LYS A 25 -18.87 4.30 4.69
C LYS A 25 -19.68 5.36 5.47
N GLU A 26 -19.01 6.11 6.34
CA GLU A 26 -19.60 7.23 7.09
C GLU A 26 -19.90 8.46 6.23
N GLY A 27 -19.57 8.44 4.93
CA GLY A 27 -19.74 9.59 4.03
C GLY A 27 -18.84 10.78 4.33
N LYS A 28 -17.82 10.59 5.18
CA LYS A 28 -16.85 11.61 5.59
C LYS A 28 -15.66 11.65 4.60
N ASN A 29 -14.78 12.64 4.79
CA ASN A 29 -13.68 12.88 3.86
C ASN A 29 -12.58 11.80 3.95
N TYR A 30 -12.79 10.67 3.24
CA TYR A 30 -11.88 9.52 3.21
C TYR A 30 -10.50 9.83 2.61
N LEU A 31 -10.36 10.94 1.88
CA LEU A 31 -9.10 11.37 1.27
C LEU A 31 -7.98 11.58 2.29
N ILE A 32 -8.32 11.98 3.53
CA ILE A 32 -7.36 12.19 4.62
C ILE A 32 -6.59 10.90 4.96
N CYS A 33 -7.25 9.75 4.90
CA CYS A 33 -6.62 8.45 5.14
C CYS A 33 -6.16 7.80 3.83
N ALA A 34 -6.87 8.00 2.72
CA ALA A 34 -6.54 7.37 1.44
C ALA A 34 -5.22 7.87 0.84
N VAL A 35 -4.91 9.18 0.94
CA VAL A 35 -3.66 9.74 0.42
C VAL A 35 -2.42 9.13 1.11
N PRO A 36 -2.31 9.15 2.46
CA PRO A 36 -1.19 8.50 3.13
C PRO A 36 -1.21 6.98 2.99
N ALA A 37 -2.39 6.34 2.87
CA ALA A 37 -2.49 4.90 2.62
C ALA A 37 -1.82 4.49 1.30
N VAL A 38 -2.12 5.21 0.21
CA VAL A 38 -1.54 4.95 -1.13
C VAL A 38 -0.02 5.14 -1.12
N PHE A 39 0.46 6.21 -0.49
CA PHE A 39 1.90 6.44 -0.35
C PHE A 39 2.58 5.34 0.46
N MET A 40 2.02 4.96 1.61
CA MET A 40 2.55 3.88 2.45
C MET A 40 2.51 2.52 1.73
N SER A 41 1.50 2.25 0.90
CA SER A 41 1.46 1.06 0.06
C SER A 41 2.59 1.06 -0.97
N ALA A 42 2.85 2.18 -1.65
CA ALA A 42 3.97 2.28 -2.59
C ALA A 42 5.32 2.05 -1.89
N VAL A 43 5.56 2.69 -0.74
CA VAL A 43 6.80 2.54 0.04
C VAL A 43 6.97 1.11 0.55
N SER A 44 5.91 0.49 1.09
CA SER A 44 6.00 -0.88 1.60
C SER A 44 6.25 -1.90 0.49
N ILE A 45 5.71 -1.67 -0.71
CA ILE A 45 5.85 -2.59 -1.86
C ILE A 45 7.22 -2.40 -2.51
N THR A 46 7.69 -1.18 -2.71
CA THR A 46 9.08 -0.94 -3.15
C THR A 46 10.08 -1.59 -2.19
N TYR A 47 9.86 -1.49 -0.87
CA TYR A 47 10.66 -2.20 0.13
C TYR A 47 10.51 -3.72 0.00
N PHE A 48 9.31 -4.25 -0.21
CA PHE A 48 9.09 -5.69 -0.38
C PHE A 48 9.83 -6.28 -1.60
N PHE A 49 9.91 -5.53 -2.69
CA PHE A 49 10.64 -5.91 -3.90
C PHE A 49 12.17 -5.77 -3.75
N MET A 50 12.63 -4.74 -3.04
CA MET A 50 14.06 -4.42 -2.90
C MET A 50 14.73 -5.16 -1.73
N ALA A 51 13.98 -5.51 -0.68
CA ALA A 51 14.52 -6.11 0.53
C ALA A 51 15.04 -7.53 0.24
N PRO A 52 16.31 -7.83 0.57
CA PRO A 52 16.90 -9.15 0.39
C PRO A 52 16.26 -10.24 1.27
N GLU A 53 15.46 -9.85 2.26
CA GLU A 53 14.71 -10.73 3.15
C GLU A 53 13.33 -11.13 2.58
N CYS A 54 12.89 -10.49 1.49
CA CYS A 54 11.61 -10.75 0.81
C CYS A 54 11.87 -11.23 -0.64
N LEU A 55 11.35 -10.53 -1.66
CA LEU A 55 11.55 -10.91 -3.07
C LEU A 55 12.98 -10.61 -3.58
N GLY A 56 13.79 -9.86 -2.84
CA GLY A 56 15.20 -9.61 -3.14
C GLY A 56 16.13 -10.82 -2.92
N MET A 57 15.60 -11.97 -2.46
CA MET A 57 16.32 -13.25 -2.53
C MET A 57 16.49 -13.76 -3.97
N ILE A 58 15.67 -13.27 -4.92
CA ILE A 58 15.79 -13.59 -6.34
C ILE A 58 16.92 -12.71 -6.92
N PRO A 59 18.01 -13.30 -7.46
CA PRO A 59 19.15 -12.54 -7.97
C PRO A 59 18.79 -11.49 -9.04
N ALA A 60 17.72 -11.73 -9.81
CA ALA A 60 17.21 -10.82 -10.85
C ALA A 60 16.51 -9.55 -10.32
N LEU A 61 16.02 -9.56 -9.07
CA LEU A 61 15.33 -8.43 -8.43
C LEU A 61 16.20 -7.69 -7.39
N LYS A 62 17.32 -8.29 -6.97
CA LYS A 62 18.22 -7.72 -5.96
C LYS A 62 18.77 -6.36 -6.41
N ASN A 63 18.45 -5.29 -5.67
CA ASN A 63 18.86 -3.90 -5.95
C ASN A 63 18.42 -3.35 -7.32
N ASN A 64 17.43 -3.96 -7.99
CA ASN A 64 16.98 -3.49 -9.29
C ASN A 64 15.94 -2.37 -9.14
N THR A 65 16.42 -1.15 -8.89
CA THR A 65 15.59 0.07 -8.76
C THR A 65 14.71 0.31 -9.99
N MET A 66 15.14 -0.13 -11.17
CA MET A 66 14.35 -0.03 -12.40
C MET A 66 13.06 -0.86 -12.38
N VAL A 67 12.99 -1.92 -11.58
CA VAL A 67 11.80 -2.78 -11.45
C VAL A 67 11.00 -2.42 -10.19
N ALA A 68 11.70 -2.10 -9.10
CA ALA A 68 11.06 -1.81 -7.81
C ALA A 68 10.15 -0.57 -7.86
N TYR A 69 10.60 0.54 -8.46
CA TYR A 69 9.79 1.76 -8.57
C TYR A 69 8.50 1.56 -9.40
N PRO A 70 8.54 1.04 -10.65
CA PRO A 70 7.32 0.81 -11.41
C PRO A 70 6.42 -0.25 -10.76
N ALA A 71 6.96 -1.30 -10.13
CA ALA A 71 6.15 -2.28 -9.40
C ALA A 71 5.39 -1.63 -8.22
N GLY A 72 6.06 -0.75 -7.45
CA GLY A 72 5.44 0.02 -6.39
C GLY A 72 4.33 0.96 -6.89
N VAL A 73 4.56 1.64 -8.01
CA VAL A 73 3.57 2.53 -8.65
C VAL A 73 2.36 1.73 -9.16
N ILE A 74 2.59 0.62 -9.86
CA ILE A 74 1.51 -0.26 -10.36
C ILE A 74 0.66 -0.76 -9.20
N ALA A 75 1.29 -1.21 -8.12
CA ALA A 75 0.56 -1.72 -6.98
C ALA A 75 -0.19 -0.61 -6.23
N ALA A 76 0.38 0.59 -6.08
CA ALA A 76 -0.30 1.75 -5.51
C ALA A 76 -1.56 2.13 -6.33
N VAL A 77 -1.46 2.12 -7.66
CA VAL A 77 -2.59 2.35 -8.57
C VAL A 77 -3.64 1.24 -8.46
N LEU A 78 -3.22 -0.02 -8.33
CA LEU A 78 -4.13 -1.16 -8.09
C LEU A 78 -4.88 -1.02 -6.76
N PHE A 79 -4.18 -0.76 -5.66
CA PHE A 79 -4.82 -0.58 -4.36
C PHE A 79 -5.77 0.61 -4.34
N LEU A 80 -5.38 1.75 -4.94
CA LEU A 80 -6.25 2.91 -5.07
C LEU A 80 -7.49 2.61 -5.92
N SER A 81 -7.34 1.92 -7.05
CA SER A 81 -8.48 1.60 -7.92
C SER A 81 -9.45 0.59 -7.29
N ILE A 82 -8.95 -0.41 -6.56
CA ILE A 82 -9.78 -1.32 -5.76
C ILE A 82 -10.51 -0.54 -4.67
N PHE A 83 -9.80 0.32 -3.93
CA PHE A 83 -10.41 1.12 -2.88
C PHE A 83 -11.49 2.05 -3.42
N LEU A 84 -11.26 2.77 -4.53
CA LEU A 84 -12.27 3.66 -5.12
C LEU A 84 -13.51 2.88 -5.56
N ARG A 85 -13.35 1.65 -6.08
CA ARG A 85 -14.49 0.77 -6.39
C ARG A 85 -15.25 0.36 -5.13
N SER A 86 -14.54 -0.06 -4.08
CA SER A 86 -15.13 -0.46 -2.81
C SER A 86 -15.78 0.71 -2.06
N ALA A 87 -15.17 1.89 -2.07
CA ALA A 87 -15.69 3.11 -1.47
C ALA A 87 -16.97 3.58 -2.19
N LYS A 88 -17.03 3.50 -3.53
CA LYS A 88 -18.26 3.76 -4.29
C LYS A 88 -19.38 2.79 -3.93
N LYS A 89 -19.09 1.49 -3.79
CA LYS A 89 -20.07 0.49 -3.34
C LYS A 89 -20.52 0.75 -1.90
N ALA A 90 -19.61 1.10 -1.00
CA ALA A 90 -19.91 1.37 0.39
C ALA A 90 -20.76 2.64 0.58
N LYS A 91 -20.65 3.62 -0.32
CA LYS A 91 -21.49 4.83 -0.34
C LYS A 91 -22.88 4.58 -0.95
N ALA A 92 -23.02 3.56 -1.78
CA ALA A 92 -24.27 3.20 -2.46
C ALA A 92 -25.16 2.24 -1.64
N ALA A 93 -24.63 1.71 -0.53
CA ALA A 93 -25.33 0.86 0.43
C ALA A 93 -25.69 1.67 1.68
#